data_AF-A0A2H0XQR0-F1
#
_entry.id   AF-A0A2H0XQR0-F1
#
_cell.length_a   1.000
_cell.length_b   1.000
_cell.length_c   1.000
_cell.angle_alpha   90.00
_cell.angle_beta   90.00
_cell.angle_gamma   90.00
#
_symmetry.space_group_name_H-M   'P 1'
#
loop_
_entity.id
_entity.type
_entity.pdbx_description
1 polymer ?
#
loop_
_entity_poly.entity_id
_entity_poly.type
_entity_poly.pdbx_seq_one_letter_code
_entity_poly.pdbx_strand_id
1 'polypeptide(L)'
;MWSSHKAERISLIDSSTCEIVSNVVLRSQIRTNYFGWKTESGKFDLISELTIDAGSRLTKHSIQITDNPPNLCTGIVKMENTTVFTSPANMDGWMYLATYGKQSLAGDSLGLSILFRKNNLVQLTEDANSHVVVLKPSDNSLTYYFLAAWEKELDGIRSGKQFIQYLNETVRKLDNSIVVNIE
;
A
#
# COMPACT_ATOMS: atom_id res chain seq x y z
N MET A 1 -0.82 12.18 5.41
CA MET A 1 -1.69 12.99 4.55
C MET A 1 -0.84 13.69 3.52
N TRP A 2 -1.36 13.92 2.32
CA TRP A 2 -0.70 14.80 1.36
C TRP A 2 -1.12 16.23 1.67
N SER A 3 -0.17 17.05 2.12
CA SER A 3 -0.34 18.50 2.29
C SER A 3 0.94 19.21 1.90
N SER A 4 0.83 20.46 1.40
CA SER A 4 1.98 21.31 1.09
C SER A 4 3.06 20.61 0.23
N HIS A 5 2.63 19.81 -0.75
CA HIS A 5 3.48 19.02 -1.67
C HIS A 5 4.41 18.00 -0.98
N LYS A 6 4.03 17.49 0.19
CA LYS A 6 4.78 16.46 0.93
C LYS A 6 3.87 15.46 1.62
N ALA A 7 4.39 14.25 1.83
CA ALA A 7 3.72 13.27 2.66
C ALA A 7 3.93 13.58 4.16
N GLU A 8 2.84 13.87 4.85
CA GLU A 8 2.79 14.01 6.31
C GLU A 8 2.55 12.64 6.98
N ARG A 9 3.45 12.29 7.90
CA ARG A 9 3.38 11.04 8.66
C ARG A 9 2.36 11.16 9.80
N ILE A 10 1.93 10.00 10.32
CA ILE A 10 1.15 9.92 11.56
C ILE A 10 2.13 10.12 12.73
N SER A 11 2.44 11.37 13.07
CA SER A 11 3.46 11.71 14.09
C SER A 11 2.96 12.61 15.22
N LEU A 12 2.03 13.52 14.94
CA LEU A 12 1.41 14.37 15.97
C LEU A 12 0.13 13.70 16.49
N ILE A 13 0.29 12.77 17.42
CA ILE A 13 -0.79 11.96 18.02
C ILE A 13 -0.84 12.16 19.53
N ASP A 14 -1.99 11.93 20.12
CA ASP A 14 -2.14 11.95 21.59
C ASP A 14 -1.60 10.64 22.19
N SER A 15 -1.90 9.49 21.57
CA SER A 15 -1.37 8.17 21.96
C SER A 15 -1.51 7.14 20.85
N SER A 16 -0.86 5.97 21.03
CA SER A 16 -1.10 4.80 20.18
C SER A 16 -1.04 3.50 20.97
N THR A 17 -1.71 2.47 20.47
CA THR A 17 -1.62 1.09 20.95
C THR A 17 -1.36 0.16 19.77
N CYS A 18 -0.69 -0.97 20.00
CA CYS A 18 -0.45 -1.99 18.99
C CYS A 18 -0.70 -3.38 19.57
N GLU A 19 -1.41 -4.21 18.83
CA GLU A 19 -1.73 -5.59 19.20
C GLU A 19 -1.50 -6.56 18.05
N ILE A 20 -1.22 -7.82 18.39
CA ILE A 20 -1.27 -8.94 17.45
C ILE A 20 -2.71 -9.44 17.43
N VAL A 21 -3.44 -9.19 16.34
CA VAL A 21 -4.83 -9.64 16.18
C VAL A 21 -4.89 -11.11 15.79
N SER A 22 -3.93 -11.55 14.97
CA SER A 22 -3.84 -12.94 14.52
C SER A 22 -2.39 -13.34 14.29
N ASN A 23 -2.04 -14.56 14.71
CA ASN A 23 -0.75 -15.20 14.46
C ASN A 23 -0.97 -16.70 14.31
N VAL A 24 -1.47 -17.09 13.14
CA VAL A 24 -1.80 -18.48 12.79
C VAL A 24 -1.08 -18.88 11.50
N VAL A 25 -1.06 -20.18 11.19
CA VAL A 25 -0.31 -20.74 10.06
C VAL A 25 -0.57 -20.03 8.74
N LEU A 26 -1.83 -19.63 8.48
CA LEU A 26 -2.23 -19.04 7.21
C LEU A 26 -2.26 -17.50 7.21
N ARG A 27 -2.15 -16.86 8.38
CA ARG A 27 -2.36 -15.42 8.51
C ARG A 27 -1.66 -14.84 9.73
N SER A 28 -0.99 -13.72 9.49
CA SER A 28 -0.53 -12.81 10.54
C SER A 28 -1.19 -11.45 10.37
N GLN A 29 -1.66 -10.87 11.47
CA GLN A 29 -2.29 -9.57 11.48
C GLN A 29 -1.90 -8.79 12.73
N ILE A 30 -1.49 -7.55 12.53
CA ILE A 30 -1.33 -6.57 13.61
C ILE A 30 -2.34 -5.43 13.43
N ARG A 31 -2.74 -4.83 14.54
CA ARG A 31 -3.57 -3.62 14.57
C ARG A 31 -2.86 -2.55 15.38
N THR A 32 -2.76 -1.36 14.81
CA THR A 32 -2.32 -0.15 15.52
C THR A 32 -3.47 0.84 15.58
N ASN A 33 -3.85 1.25 16.78
CA ASN A 33 -4.81 2.33 16.98
C ASN A 33 -4.03 3.62 17.26
N TYR A 34 -4.28 4.65 16.47
CA TYR A 34 -3.75 6.00 16.65
C TYR A 34 -4.88 6.91 17.11
N PHE A 35 -4.66 7.60 18.23
CA PHE A 35 -5.65 8.51 18.80
C PHE A 35 -5.21 9.96 18.62
N GLY A 36 -6.13 10.79 18.15
CA GLY A 36 -5.98 12.22 18.07
C GLY A 36 -4.89 12.69 17.13
N TRP A 37 -4.73 12.05 15.97
CA TRP A 37 -3.80 12.49 14.94
C TRP A 37 -4.18 13.87 14.42
N LYS A 38 -3.36 14.87 14.72
CA LYS A 38 -3.54 16.26 14.30
C LYS A 38 -2.85 16.52 12.96
N THR A 39 -3.61 17.09 12.04
CA THR A 39 -3.14 17.57 10.74
C THR A 39 -3.67 18.98 10.49
N GLU A 40 -3.24 19.61 9.40
CA GLU A 40 -3.82 20.89 8.97
C GLU A 40 -5.32 20.80 8.66
N SER A 41 -5.82 19.59 8.32
CA SER A 41 -7.21 19.33 7.96
C SER A 41 -8.11 18.92 9.13
N GLY A 42 -7.56 18.68 10.31
CA GLY A 42 -8.35 18.30 11.49
C GLY A 42 -7.63 17.38 12.47
N LYS A 43 -8.43 16.72 13.31
CA LYS A 43 -7.97 15.73 14.29
C LYS A 43 -8.72 14.43 14.05
N PHE A 44 -7.99 13.33 13.90
CA PHE A 44 -8.55 12.05 13.47
C PHE A 44 -8.11 10.89 14.37
N ASP A 45 -8.99 9.94 14.61
CA ASP A 45 -8.62 8.63 15.13
C ASP A 45 -8.49 7.66 13.96
N LEU A 46 -7.44 6.84 13.96
CA LEU A 46 -7.12 5.91 12.87
C LEU A 46 -6.82 4.52 13.41
N ILE A 47 -7.46 3.51 12.83
CA ILE A 47 -7.12 2.10 13.02
C ILE A 47 -6.40 1.61 11.77
N SER A 48 -5.17 1.14 11.94
CA SER A 48 -4.33 0.55 10.89
C SER A 48 -4.22 -0.94 11.12
N GLU A 49 -4.68 -1.74 10.18
CA GLU A 49 -4.51 -3.20 10.19
C GLU A 49 -3.63 -3.64 9.04
N LEU A 50 -2.51 -4.29 9.37
CA LEU A 50 -1.62 -4.92 8.40
C LEU A 50 -1.81 -6.43 8.46
N THR A 51 -2.22 -7.02 7.34
CA THR A 51 -2.46 -8.47 7.21
C THR A 51 -1.57 -9.06 6.14
N ILE A 52 -0.92 -10.19 6.46
CA ILE A 52 -0.16 -10.99 5.51
C ILE A 52 -0.75 -12.41 5.54
N ASP A 53 -1.06 -12.92 4.36
CA ASP A 53 -1.54 -14.29 4.17
C ASP A 53 -0.41 -15.19 3.64
N ALA A 54 -0.38 -16.44 4.08
CA ALA A 54 0.63 -17.41 3.65
C ALA A 54 0.62 -17.60 2.12
N GLY A 55 1.80 -17.66 1.52
CA GLY A 55 1.97 -17.83 0.07
C GLY A 55 1.71 -16.57 -0.77
N SER A 56 1.42 -15.44 -0.14
CA SER A 56 1.25 -14.15 -0.81
C SER A 56 2.45 -13.22 -0.57
N ARG A 57 2.86 -12.46 -1.59
CA ARG A 57 3.78 -11.32 -1.41
C ARG A 57 3.07 -10.06 -0.91
N LEU A 58 1.73 -10.08 -0.86
CA LEU A 58 0.93 -8.91 -0.50
C LEU A 58 0.84 -8.74 1.01
N THR A 59 1.08 -7.52 1.46
CA THR A 59 0.55 -7.02 2.73
C THR A 59 -0.70 -6.19 2.43
N LYS A 60 -1.83 -6.56 3.00
CA LYS A 60 -3.07 -5.77 2.99
C LYS A 60 -3.00 -4.72 4.10
N HIS A 61 -3.21 -3.46 3.76
CA HIS A 61 -3.43 -2.40 4.73
C HIS A 61 -4.91 -1.99 4.70
N SER A 62 -5.63 -2.32 5.76
CA SER A 62 -7.01 -1.86 5.98
C SER A 62 -6.97 -0.71 6.99
N ILE A 63 -7.55 0.42 6.62
CA ILE A 63 -7.58 1.64 7.43
C ILE A 63 -9.03 1.98 7.72
N GLN A 64 -9.34 2.21 8.99
CA GLN A 64 -10.55 2.92 9.42
C GLN A 64 -10.13 4.27 9.99
N ILE A 65 -10.83 5.34 9.64
CA ILE A 65 -10.49 6.70 10.06
C ILE A 65 -11.75 7.53 10.28
N THR A 66 -11.79 8.30 11.36
CA THR A 66 -12.94 9.17 11.67
C THR A 66 -13.09 10.30 10.66
N ASP A 67 -14.32 10.82 10.51
CA ASP A 67 -14.65 12.06 9.81
C ASP A 67 -14.20 12.17 8.33
N ASN A 68 -13.88 11.03 7.71
CA ASN A 68 -13.53 10.89 6.30
C ASN A 68 -12.60 12.01 5.76
N PRO A 69 -11.30 12.00 6.11
CA PRO A 69 -10.38 13.08 5.74
C PRO A 69 -10.31 13.29 4.23
N PRO A 70 -9.91 14.48 3.76
CA PRO A 70 -9.88 14.80 2.34
C PRO A 70 -8.96 13.86 1.54
N ASN A 71 -7.89 13.35 2.16
CA ASN A 71 -7.03 12.34 1.58
C ASN A 71 -6.25 11.56 2.66
N LEU A 72 -5.69 10.44 2.24
CA LEU A 72 -4.52 9.80 2.82
C LEU A 72 -3.48 9.63 1.71
N CYS A 73 -2.22 9.43 2.08
CA CYS A 73 -1.17 9.18 1.09
C CYS A 73 -0.23 8.09 1.57
N THR A 74 0.32 7.35 0.61
CA THR A 74 1.36 6.34 0.80
C THR A 74 2.29 6.39 -0.40
N GLY A 75 3.46 5.75 -0.34
CA GLY A 75 4.45 5.90 -1.40
C GLY A 75 5.58 4.90 -1.35
N ILE A 76 6.39 4.93 -2.41
CA ILE A 76 7.61 4.15 -2.56
C ILE A 76 8.77 5.14 -2.59
N VAL A 77 9.81 4.87 -1.81
CA VAL A 77 11.02 5.69 -1.78
C VAL A 77 11.68 5.74 -3.17
N LYS A 78 12.15 6.92 -3.57
CA LYS A 78 12.89 7.14 -4.81
C LYS A 78 14.30 6.55 -4.68
N MET A 79 14.70 5.79 -5.69
CA MET A 79 16.02 5.17 -5.76
C MET A 79 16.59 5.37 -7.17
N GLU A 80 17.84 5.81 -7.26
CA GLU A 80 18.48 6.21 -8.52
C GLU A 80 18.45 5.10 -9.59
N ASN A 81 18.64 3.85 -9.18
CA ASN A 81 18.74 2.70 -10.08
C ASN A 81 17.42 1.94 -10.24
N THR A 82 16.30 2.67 -10.33
CA THR A 82 14.96 2.08 -10.48
C THR A 82 14.17 2.69 -11.62
N THR A 83 13.28 1.89 -12.20
CA THR A 83 12.28 2.34 -13.16
C THR A 83 10.91 2.31 -12.50
N VAL A 84 10.12 3.36 -12.73
CA VAL A 84 8.74 3.48 -12.24
C VAL A 84 7.78 2.90 -13.26
N PHE A 85 6.77 2.17 -12.78
CA PHE A 85 5.70 1.60 -13.58
C PHE A 85 4.35 1.94 -12.97
N THR A 86 3.37 2.19 -13.82
CA THR A 86 1.98 2.42 -13.43
C THR A 86 1.05 1.58 -14.29
N SER A 87 -0.12 1.27 -13.74
CA SER A 87 -1.24 0.72 -14.50
C SER A 87 -1.65 1.65 -15.67
N PRO A 88 -2.00 1.11 -16.85
CA PRO A 88 -2.62 1.91 -17.91
C PRO A 88 -3.82 2.72 -17.41
N ALA A 89 -3.91 3.98 -17.84
CA ALA A 89 -4.93 4.93 -17.36
C ALA A 89 -6.38 4.52 -17.67
N ASN A 90 -6.57 3.69 -18.69
CA ASN A 90 -7.88 3.20 -19.13
C ASN A 90 -8.34 1.93 -18.40
N MET A 91 -7.54 1.32 -17.52
CA MET A 91 -8.02 0.21 -16.69
C MET A 91 -8.97 0.72 -15.60
N ASP A 92 -9.95 -0.09 -15.24
CA ASP A 92 -10.81 0.11 -14.07
C ASP A 92 -10.45 -0.90 -12.97
N GLY A 93 -11.03 -0.76 -11.78
CA GLY A 93 -10.77 -1.68 -10.66
C GLY A 93 -9.47 -1.38 -9.91
N TRP A 94 -8.67 -2.41 -9.65
CA TRP A 94 -7.38 -2.28 -9.00
C TRP A 94 -6.30 -1.75 -9.96
N MET A 95 -5.49 -0.83 -9.46
CA MET A 95 -4.36 -0.22 -10.16
C MET A 95 -3.10 -0.35 -9.30
N TYR A 96 -1.94 -0.10 -9.89
CA TYR A 96 -0.67 -0.09 -9.17
C TYR A 96 0.21 1.12 -9.50
N LEU A 97 1.00 1.51 -8.51
CA LEU A 97 2.26 2.24 -8.64
C LEU A 97 3.38 1.26 -8.25
N ALA A 98 4.44 1.19 -9.03
CA ALA A 98 5.50 0.21 -8.81
C ALA A 98 6.88 0.78 -9.18
N THR A 99 7.92 0.26 -8.54
CA THR A 99 9.31 0.47 -8.93
C THR A 99 10.01 -0.88 -9.09
N TYR A 100 10.94 -0.99 -10.02
CA TYR A 100 11.82 -2.15 -10.14
C TYR A 100 13.25 -1.71 -10.47
N GLY A 101 14.22 -2.35 -9.83
CA GLY A 101 15.63 -2.11 -10.08
C GLY A 101 16.49 -2.42 -8.85
N LYS A 102 17.72 -1.92 -8.82
CA LYS A 102 18.64 -2.12 -7.69
C LYS A 102 18.25 -1.21 -6.53
N GLN A 103 17.37 -1.71 -5.67
CA GLN A 103 16.82 -0.96 -4.53
C GLN A 103 16.74 -1.77 -3.23
N SER A 104 17.32 -2.97 -3.21
CA SER A 104 17.54 -3.65 -1.93
C SER A 104 18.77 -3.08 -1.22
N LEU A 105 18.86 -3.29 0.10
CA LEU A 105 20.03 -2.90 0.90
C LEU A 105 21.33 -3.59 0.41
N ALA A 106 21.21 -4.77 -0.21
CA ALA A 106 22.34 -5.56 -0.72
C ALA A 106 22.74 -5.20 -2.18
N GLY A 107 22.06 -4.24 -2.82
CA GLY A 107 22.31 -3.87 -4.22
C GLY A 107 21.70 -4.83 -5.26
N ASP A 108 20.89 -5.79 -4.80
CA ASP A 108 20.12 -6.73 -5.62
C ASP A 108 18.87 -6.06 -6.20
N SER A 109 18.35 -6.65 -7.29
CA SER A 109 17.08 -6.24 -7.88
C SER A 109 15.91 -6.56 -6.95
N LEU A 110 15.03 -5.57 -6.78
CA LEU A 110 13.84 -5.67 -5.95
C LEU A 110 12.69 -4.95 -6.66
N GLY A 111 11.52 -5.57 -6.70
CA GLY A 111 10.27 -4.92 -7.11
C GLY A 111 9.50 -4.43 -5.89
N LEU A 112 9.07 -3.17 -5.88
CA LEU A 112 8.15 -2.63 -4.87
C LEU A 112 6.87 -2.19 -5.56
N SER A 113 5.72 -2.40 -4.94
CA SER A 113 4.46 -1.90 -5.49
C SER A 113 3.44 -1.57 -4.41
N ILE A 114 2.62 -0.57 -4.70
CA ILE A 114 1.38 -0.25 -4.00
C ILE A 114 0.24 -0.50 -4.97
N LEU A 115 -0.75 -1.32 -4.58
CA LEU A 115 -1.97 -1.60 -5.32
C LEU A 115 -3.16 -0.93 -4.63
N PHE A 116 -3.95 -0.19 -5.36
CA PHE A 116 -5.05 0.63 -4.85
C PHE A 116 -6.23 0.62 -5.82
N ARG A 117 -7.45 0.91 -5.36
CA ARG A 117 -8.61 1.01 -6.25
C ARG A 117 -8.62 2.35 -6.98
N LYS A 118 -8.94 2.32 -8.28
CA LYS A 118 -9.10 3.52 -9.11
C LYS A 118 -10.07 4.54 -8.51
N ASN A 119 -11.19 4.08 -7.95
CA ASN A 119 -12.20 4.97 -7.36
C ASN A 119 -11.73 5.68 -6.09
N ASN A 120 -10.67 5.19 -5.45
CA ASN A 120 -10.02 5.89 -4.33
C ASN A 120 -8.90 6.80 -4.81
N LEU A 121 -8.43 6.71 -6.05
CA LEU A 121 -7.30 7.50 -6.54
C LEU A 121 -7.69 8.98 -6.65
N VAL A 122 -6.95 9.84 -5.96
CA VAL A 122 -6.99 11.29 -6.17
C VAL A 122 -5.95 11.69 -7.19
N GLN A 123 -4.69 11.28 -6.98
CA GLN A 123 -3.59 11.56 -7.90
C GLN A 123 -2.38 10.65 -7.63
N LEU A 124 -1.56 10.48 -8.68
CA LEU A 124 -0.18 10.02 -8.57
C LEU A 124 0.74 11.24 -8.63
N THR A 125 1.63 11.37 -7.66
CA THR A 125 2.51 12.53 -7.51
C THR A 125 3.83 12.09 -6.88
N GLU A 126 4.66 13.04 -6.46
CA GLU A 126 5.91 12.76 -5.79
C GLU A 126 6.33 13.91 -4.87
N ASP A 127 7.11 13.58 -3.84
CA ASP A 127 7.87 14.54 -3.06
C ASP A 127 9.37 14.36 -3.30
N ALA A 128 10.21 15.04 -2.52
CA ALA A 128 11.66 14.96 -2.65
C ALA A 128 12.21 13.53 -2.54
N ASN A 129 11.54 12.66 -1.78
CA ASN A 129 12.06 11.35 -1.40
C ASN A 129 11.22 10.17 -1.92
N SER A 130 10.00 10.41 -2.41
CA SER A 130 9.04 9.33 -2.68
C SER A 130 8.23 9.57 -3.94
N HIS A 131 7.91 8.48 -4.64
CA HIS A 131 6.75 8.41 -5.51
C HIS A 131 5.51 8.17 -4.65
N VAL A 132 4.45 8.96 -4.83
CA VAL A 132 3.33 9.04 -3.89
C VAL A 132 2.01 8.74 -4.60
N VAL A 133 1.19 7.91 -3.95
CA VAL A 133 -0.22 7.70 -4.28
C VAL A 133 -1.05 8.46 -3.26
N VAL A 134 -1.87 9.39 -3.73
CA VAL A 134 -2.85 10.10 -2.90
C VAL A 134 -4.21 9.45 -3.11
N LEU A 135 -4.81 8.99 -2.01
CA LEU A 135 -6.04 8.23 -1.99
C LEU A 135 -7.09 8.94 -1.15
N LYS A 136 -8.36 8.84 -1.53
CA LYS A 136 -9.49 9.32 -0.75
C LYS A 136 -10.20 8.14 -0.09
N PRO A 137 -10.32 8.10 1.25
CA PRO A 137 -11.14 7.11 1.93
C PRO A 137 -12.61 7.23 1.49
N SER A 138 -13.36 6.15 1.64
CA SER A 138 -14.80 6.09 1.36
C SER A 138 -15.47 5.37 2.51
N ASP A 139 -16.56 5.95 3.03
CA ASP A 139 -17.28 5.44 4.21
C ASP A 139 -16.32 5.18 5.39
N ASN A 140 -15.50 6.19 5.70
CA ASN A 140 -14.50 6.14 6.79
C ASN A 140 -13.43 5.04 6.64
N SER A 141 -13.31 4.44 5.45
CA SER A 141 -12.42 3.31 5.22
C SER A 141 -11.52 3.49 4.00
N LEU A 142 -10.34 2.89 4.04
CA LEU A 142 -9.45 2.79 2.89
C LEU A 142 -8.74 1.44 2.93
N THR A 143 -8.67 0.75 1.80
CA THR A 143 -7.88 -0.48 1.66
C THR A 143 -6.95 -0.37 0.47
N TYR A 144 -5.69 -0.70 0.70
CA TYR A 144 -4.70 -0.88 -0.36
C TYR A 144 -3.76 -2.03 0.01
N TYR A 145 -3.00 -2.51 -0.97
CA TYR A 145 -1.96 -3.51 -0.76
C TYR A 145 -0.60 -2.90 -1.05
N PHE A 146 0.43 -3.44 -0.41
CA PHE A 146 1.80 -3.22 -0.84
C PHE A 146 2.58 -4.51 -0.81
N LEU A 147 3.66 -4.58 -1.59
CA LEU A 147 4.48 -5.78 -1.70
C LEU A 147 5.93 -5.45 -2.02
N ALA A 148 6.78 -6.44 -1.74
CA ALA A 148 8.15 -6.52 -2.19
C ALA A 148 8.36 -7.87 -2.89
N ALA A 149 9.11 -7.89 -4.00
CA ALA A 149 9.46 -9.10 -4.74
C ALA A 149 10.98 -9.10 -5.01
N TRP A 150 11.73 -9.87 -4.23
CA TRP A 150 13.19 -9.86 -4.26
C TRP A 150 13.72 -10.92 -5.24
N GLU A 151 14.75 -10.60 -6.02
CA GLU A 151 15.29 -11.55 -7.00
C GLU A 151 15.90 -12.82 -6.37
N LYS A 152 16.26 -12.77 -5.08
CA LYS A 152 16.85 -13.89 -4.30
C LYS A 152 15.87 -14.65 -3.41
N GLU A 153 14.58 -14.29 -3.41
CA GLU A 153 13.58 -15.12 -2.73
C GLU A 153 13.38 -16.45 -3.48
N LEU A 154 12.76 -17.44 -2.81
CA LEU A 154 12.37 -18.69 -3.45
C LEU A 154 11.40 -18.38 -4.60
N ASP A 155 11.68 -18.88 -5.81
CA ASP A 155 10.95 -18.56 -7.04
C ASP A 155 10.84 -17.04 -7.31
N GLY A 156 11.92 -16.32 -7.04
CA GLY A 156 11.99 -14.87 -7.15
C GLY A 156 11.82 -14.30 -8.55
N ILE A 157 11.28 -13.08 -8.58
CA ILE A 157 11.09 -12.29 -9.80
C ILE A 157 12.42 -11.63 -10.16
N ARG A 158 12.97 -11.93 -11.35
CA ARG A 158 14.35 -11.54 -11.74
C ARG A 158 14.41 -10.47 -12.82
N SER A 159 13.27 -9.96 -13.29
CA SER A 159 13.24 -8.88 -14.28
C SER A 159 12.02 -7.98 -14.12
N GLY A 160 12.13 -6.73 -14.56
CA GLY A 160 11.01 -5.79 -14.58
C GLY A 160 9.83 -6.30 -15.42
N LYS A 161 10.09 -7.04 -16.52
CA LYS A 161 9.04 -7.66 -17.34
C LYS A 161 8.24 -8.72 -16.55
N GLN A 162 8.95 -9.61 -15.85
CA GLN A 162 8.29 -10.61 -14.98
C GLN A 162 7.53 -9.93 -13.84
N PHE A 163 8.08 -8.84 -13.29
CA PHE A 163 7.41 -8.08 -12.24
C PHE A 163 6.10 -7.45 -12.71
N ILE A 164 6.10 -6.80 -13.86
CA ILE A 164 4.88 -6.23 -14.47
C ILE A 164 3.86 -7.34 -14.76
N GLN A 165 4.31 -8.49 -15.29
CA GLN A 165 3.42 -9.63 -15.51
C GLN A 165 2.75 -10.09 -14.20
N TYR A 166 3.54 -10.25 -13.13
CA TYR A 166 3.05 -10.60 -11.81
C TYR A 166 2.04 -9.58 -11.27
N LEU A 167 2.30 -8.27 -11.42
CA LEU A 167 1.38 -7.22 -11.00
C LEU A 167 0.06 -7.27 -11.79
N ASN A 168 0.12 -7.46 -13.11
CA ASN A 168 -1.07 -7.59 -13.96
C ASN A 168 -1.91 -8.84 -13.62
N GLU A 169 -1.26 -9.95 -13.26
CA GLU A 169 -1.96 -11.14 -12.74
C GLU A 169 -2.57 -10.89 -11.36
N THR A 170 -1.87 -10.16 -10.50
CA THR A 170 -2.33 -9.81 -9.15
C THR A 170 -3.54 -8.90 -9.20
N VAL A 171 -3.50 -7.83 -10.00
CA VAL A 171 -4.65 -6.93 -10.24
C VAL A 171 -5.86 -7.72 -10.73
N ARG A 172 -5.68 -8.57 -11.75
CA ARG A 172 -6.77 -9.43 -12.25
C ARG A 172 -7.39 -10.32 -11.17
N LYS A 173 -6.58 -10.92 -10.30
CA LYS A 173 -7.08 -11.72 -9.16
C LYS A 173 -7.85 -10.86 -8.15
N LEU A 174 -7.35 -9.66 -7.84
CA LEU A 174 -8.02 -8.75 -6.93
C LEU A 174 -9.36 -8.24 -7.46
N ASP A 175 -9.45 -7.96 -8.77
CA ASP A 175 -10.69 -7.56 -9.44
C ASP A 175 -11.73 -8.69 -9.51
N ASN A 176 -11.27 -9.95 -9.55
CA ASN A 176 -12.11 -11.14 -9.67
C ASN A 176 -12.01 -12.01 -8.39
N SER A 177 -11.98 -11.37 -7.23
CA SER A 177 -11.85 -12.06 -5.95
C SER A 177 -13.04 -13.00 -5.72
N ILE A 178 -12.77 -14.27 -5.44
CA ILE A 178 -13.79 -15.28 -5.15
C ILE A 178 -14.39 -14.96 -3.77
N VAL A 179 -15.71 -14.80 -3.71
CA VAL A 179 -16.46 -14.70 -2.44
C VAL A 179 -16.92 -16.11 -2.09
N VAL A 180 -16.37 -16.68 -1.02
CA VAL A 180 -16.83 -17.96 -0.46
C VAL A 180 -17.67 -17.65 0.77
N ASN A 181 -18.96 -17.99 0.72
CA ASN A 181 -19.81 -17.99 1.90
C ASN A 181 -19.68 -19.37 2.56
N ILE A 182 -19.29 -19.39 3.84
CA ILE A 182 -19.30 -20.60 4.64
C ILE A 182 -20.55 -20.51 5.51
N GLU A 183 -21.49 -21.42 5.26
CA GLU A 183 -22.70 -21.65 6.08
C GLU A 183 -22.36 -22.42 7.36
#